data_AF-A0A382BL22-F1
#
_entry.id   AF-A0A382BL22-F1
#
_cell.length_a   1.000
_cell.length_b   1.000
_cell.length_c   1.000
_cell.angle_alpha   90.00
_cell.angle_beta   90.00
_cell.angle_gamma   90.00
#
_symmetry.space_group_name_H-M   'P 1'
#
loop_
_entity.id
_entity.type
_entity.pdbx_description
1 polymer ?
#
loop_
_entity_poly.entity_id
_entity_poly.type
_entity_poly.pdbx_seq_one_letter_code
_entity_poly.pdbx_strand_id
1 'polypeptide(L)'
;VVVDPAAVRLPGIPPLRSAIVAGRDRTDRILLGAVVGIAVVGGVALRFLPMTPLWLDEAQSAAIAAEGPAGLVEALRHDGHPPLYYLLLMGWSSIFGDSGAALRALSGVLGVVAIGLTWLVGRRHLDGRGTAGAVAVMAASPFAIRYGTEVRMYSLLLVLLLAG
;
A
#
# COMPACT_ATOMS: atom_id res chain seq x y z
N VAL A 1 15.93 52.89 34.08
CA VAL A 1 14.90 52.28 33.21
C VAL A 1 15.55 51.10 32.51
N VAL A 2 15.34 49.88 33.03
CA VAL A 2 15.83 48.66 32.36
C VAL A 2 14.92 48.46 31.16
N VAL A 3 15.43 48.77 29.97
CA VAL A 3 14.71 48.55 28.72
C VAL A 3 14.68 47.04 28.51
N ASP A 4 13.49 46.44 28.57
CA ASP A 4 13.30 45.03 28.25
C ASP A 4 13.74 44.80 26.79
N PRO A 5 14.81 44.01 26.55
CA PRO A 5 15.30 43.76 25.19
C PRO A 5 14.27 43.00 24.33
N ALA A 6 13.20 42.43 24.92
CA ALA A 6 12.09 41.82 24.20
C ALA A 6 11.03 42.82 23.68
N ALA A 7 11.09 44.09 24.10
CA ALA A 7 10.06 45.08 23.78
C ALA A 7 10.24 45.79 22.42
N VAL A 8 11.39 45.65 21.76
CA VAL A 8 11.62 46.22 20.42
C VAL A 8 11.01 45.31 19.35
N ARG A 9 9.69 45.39 19.17
CA ARG A 9 9.02 44.85 17.99
C ARG A 9 9.16 45.85 16.84
N LEU A 10 9.98 45.51 15.84
CA LEU A 10 10.01 46.25 14.58
C LEU A 10 8.70 45.98 13.83
N PRO A 11 7.90 47.02 13.51
CA PRO A 11 6.63 46.83 12.80
C PRO A 11 6.89 46.19 11.43
N GLY A 12 6.21 45.07 11.16
CA GLY A 12 6.30 44.34 9.90
C GLY A 12 7.30 43.17 9.86
N ILE A 13 8.16 43.00 10.87
CA ILE A 13 9.10 41.87 10.92
C ILE A 13 8.55 40.79 11.88
N PRO A 14 8.23 39.58 11.40
CA PRO A 14 7.83 38.49 12.29
C PRO A 14 8.96 38.18 13.28
N PRO A 15 8.65 37.88 14.55
CA PRO A 15 9.68 37.60 15.55
C PRO A 15 10.57 36.44 15.09
N LEU A 16 11.90 36.53 15.28
CA LEU A 16 12.86 35.52 14.81
C LEU A 16 12.45 34.07 15.16
N ARG A 17 11.85 33.88 16.34
CA ARG A 17 11.31 32.59 16.79
C ARG A 17 10.23 32.03 15.85
N SER A 18 9.30 32.84 15.34
CA SER A 18 8.25 32.37 14.44
C SER A 18 8.79 32.03 13.04
N ALA A 19 9.78 32.76 12.55
CA ALA A 19 10.44 32.46 11.28
C ALA A 19 11.20 31.12 11.33
N ILE A 20 11.91 30.85 12.44
CA ILE A 20 12.63 29.59 12.65
C ILE A 20 11.67 28.40 12.77
N VAL A 21 10.58 28.54 13.54
CA VAL A 21 9.56 27.49 13.69
C VAL A 21 8.88 27.20 12.35
N ALA A 22 8.48 28.22 11.61
CA ALA A 22 7.88 28.06 10.28
C ALA A 22 8.85 27.38 9.27
N GLY A 23 10.14 27.70 9.34
CA GLY A 23 11.19 27.03 8.55
C GLY A 23 11.33 25.55 8.89
N ARG A 24 11.35 25.20 10.19
CA ARG A 24 11.41 23.82 10.67
C ARG A 24 10.19 23.01 10.23
N ASP A 25 8.99 23.57 10.37
CA ASP A 25 7.75 22.90 9.96
C ASP A 25 7.69 22.65 8.45
N ARG A 26 8.32 23.50 7.64
CA ARG A 26 8.43 23.30 6.19
C ARG A 26 9.40 22.15 5.88
N THR A 27 10.58 22.15 6.48
CA THR A 27 11.58 21.09 6.28
C THR A 27 11.06 19.73 6.72
N ASP A 28 10.40 19.64 7.88
CA ASP A 28 9.81 18.40 8.37
C ASP A 28 8.76 17.83 7.40
N ARG A 29 7.96 18.70 6.77
CA ARG A 29 6.97 18.30 5.76
C ARG A 29 7.61 17.77 4.49
N ILE A 30 8.70 18.38 4.04
CA ILE A 30 9.46 17.92 2.87
C ILE A 30 10.10 16.57 3.16
N LEU A 31 10.76 16.42 4.30
CA LEU A 31 11.40 15.16 4.71
C LEU A 31 10.37 14.04 4.86
N LEU A 32 9.23 14.31 5.51
CA LEU A 32 8.14 13.35 5.59
C LEU A 32 7.63 12.95 4.21
N GLY A 33 7.38 13.93 3.33
CA GLY A 33 6.96 13.69 1.96
C GLY A 33 7.95 12.82 1.18
N ALA A 34 9.25 13.09 1.32
CA ALA A 34 10.30 12.29 0.69
C ALA A 34 10.34 10.86 1.24
N VAL A 35 10.26 10.68 2.56
CA VAL A 35 10.23 9.35 3.19
C VAL A 35 9.02 8.55 2.72
N VAL A 36 7.83 9.15 2.71
CA VAL A 36 6.61 8.49 2.20
C VAL A 36 6.75 8.18 0.72
N GLY A 37 7.26 9.12 -0.08
CA GLY A 37 7.49 8.92 -1.51
C GLY A 37 8.43 7.73 -1.79
N ILE A 38 9.55 7.64 -1.07
CA ILE A 38 10.50 6.53 -1.17
C ILE A 38 9.85 5.22 -0.73
N ALA A 39 9.13 5.22 0.39
CA ALA A 39 8.44 4.04 0.90
C ALA A 39 7.40 3.51 -0.11
N VAL A 40 6.64 4.41 -0.75
CA VAL A 40 5.66 4.06 -1.78
C VAL A 40 6.35 3.55 -3.04
N VAL A 41 7.31 4.28 -3.60
CA VAL A 41 7.99 3.87 -4.83
C VAL A 41 8.72 2.53 -4.63
N GLY A 42 9.50 2.41 -3.55
CA GLY A 42 10.21 1.18 -3.23
C GLY A 42 9.26 0.02 -2.93
N GLY A 43 8.22 0.26 -2.13
CA GLY A 43 7.21 -0.75 -1.80
C GLY A 43 6.43 -1.24 -3.02
N VAL A 44 6.08 -0.35 -3.95
CA VAL A 44 5.44 -0.73 -5.21
C VAL A 44 6.40 -1.54 -6.07
N ALA A 45 7.63 -1.06 -6.28
CA ALA A 45 8.63 -1.77 -7.10
C ALA A 45 8.88 -3.20 -6.59
N LEU A 46 9.06 -3.38 -5.28
CA LEU A 46 9.31 -4.68 -4.66
C LEU A 46 8.17 -5.69 -4.86
N ARG A 47 6.93 -5.24 -5.08
CA ARG A 47 5.78 -6.12 -5.36
C ARG A 47 5.80 -6.74 -6.75
N PHE A 48 6.61 -6.21 -7.67
CA PHE A 48 6.67 -6.68 -9.08
C PHE A 48 8.04 -7.23 -9.50
N LEU A 49 8.99 -7.29 -8.59
CA LEU A 49 10.32 -7.89 -8.79
C LEU A 49 10.49 -9.40 -8.50
N PRO A 50 9.54 -10.17 -7.93
CA PRO A 50 9.79 -11.59 -7.63
C PRO A 50 9.93 -12.44 -8.91
N MET A 51 11.03 -13.21 -8.99
CA MET A 51 11.33 -14.17 -10.06
C MET A 51 11.40 -15.62 -9.55
N THR A 52 10.91 -15.89 -8.34
CA THR A 52 10.97 -17.24 -7.76
C THR A 52 9.94 -18.16 -8.40
N PRO A 53 10.18 -19.48 -8.46
CA PRO A 53 9.14 -20.45 -8.80
C PRO A 53 7.91 -20.30 -7.90
N LEU A 54 6.75 -20.74 -8.38
CA LEU A 54 5.54 -20.81 -7.56
C LEU A 54 5.75 -21.81 -6.43
N TRP A 55 5.32 -21.46 -5.23
CA TRP A 55 5.19 -22.40 -4.14
C TRP A 55 4.05 -23.37 -4.43
N LEU A 56 4.01 -24.51 -3.74
CA LEU A 56 2.97 -25.53 -3.95
C LEU A 56 1.57 -24.93 -3.85
N ASP A 57 1.38 -24.10 -2.84
CA ASP A 57 0.14 -23.46 -2.53
C ASP A 57 -0.21 -22.43 -3.65
N GLU A 58 0.72 -21.59 -4.09
CA GLU A 58 0.49 -20.68 -5.23
C GLU A 58 0.12 -21.43 -6.53
N ALA A 59 0.77 -22.57 -6.78
CA ALA A 59 0.49 -23.41 -7.93
C ALA A 59 -0.92 -24.02 -7.87
N GLN A 60 -1.40 -24.41 -6.69
CA GLN A 60 -2.79 -24.84 -6.49
C GLN A 60 -3.77 -23.72 -6.83
N SER A 61 -3.51 -22.48 -6.39
CA SER A 61 -4.37 -21.34 -6.73
C SER A 61 -4.45 -21.10 -8.23
N ALA A 62 -3.30 -21.18 -8.92
CA ALA A 62 -3.21 -21.03 -10.36
C ALA A 62 -3.96 -22.16 -11.09
N ALA A 63 -3.82 -23.41 -10.64
CA ALA A 63 -4.50 -24.56 -11.21
C ALA A 63 -6.03 -24.42 -11.09
N ILE A 64 -6.53 -24.06 -9.91
CA ILE A 64 -7.97 -23.83 -9.67
C ILE A 64 -8.50 -22.73 -10.59
N ALA A 65 -7.77 -21.64 -10.76
CA ALA A 65 -8.17 -20.55 -11.67
C ALA A 65 -8.15 -20.97 -13.15
N ALA A 66 -7.36 -21.98 -13.53
CA ALA A 66 -7.26 -22.49 -14.89
C ALA A 66 -8.39 -23.46 -15.28
N GLU A 67 -9.15 -24.01 -14.33
CA GLU A 67 -10.28 -24.92 -14.62
C GLU A 67 -11.47 -24.23 -15.32
N GLY A 68 -11.45 -22.90 -15.44
CA GLY A 68 -12.49 -22.10 -16.08
C GLY A 68 -13.76 -21.96 -15.23
N PRO A 69 -14.80 -21.24 -15.71
CA PRO A 69 -15.92 -20.81 -14.87
C PRO A 69 -16.75 -21.96 -14.26
N ALA A 70 -16.93 -23.05 -15.01
CA ALA A 70 -17.69 -24.22 -14.56
C ALA A 70 -16.90 -25.09 -13.57
N GLY A 71 -15.60 -25.30 -13.83
CA GLY A 71 -14.71 -26.01 -12.92
C GLY A 71 -14.45 -25.23 -11.63
N LEU A 72 -14.35 -23.90 -11.73
CA LEU A 72 -14.11 -23.04 -10.58
C LEU A 72 -15.22 -23.13 -9.53
N VAL A 73 -16.50 -23.14 -9.94
CA VAL A 73 -17.62 -23.30 -9.00
C VAL A 73 -17.57 -24.65 -8.28
N GLU A 74 -17.16 -25.71 -8.98
CA GLU A 74 -17.07 -27.06 -8.40
C GLU A 74 -15.82 -27.22 -7.51
N ALA A 75 -14.68 -26.66 -7.92
CA ALA A 75 -13.46 -26.61 -7.14
C ALA A 75 -13.66 -25.82 -5.84
N LEU A 76 -14.37 -24.70 -5.89
CA LEU A 76 -14.71 -23.89 -4.71
C LEU A 76 -15.73 -24.54 -3.76
N ARG A 77 -16.46 -25.57 -4.20
CA ARG A 77 -17.29 -26.38 -3.29
C ARG A 77 -16.43 -27.29 -2.40
N HIS A 78 -15.24 -27.64 -2.87
CA HIS A 78 -14.31 -28.52 -2.18
C HIS A 78 -13.16 -27.76 -1.51
N ASP A 79 -12.82 -26.58 -2.03
CA ASP A 79 -11.83 -25.67 -1.48
C ASP A 79 -12.51 -24.64 -0.56
N GLY A 80 -12.27 -24.72 0.76
CA GLY A 80 -12.93 -23.86 1.77
C GLY A 80 -12.55 -22.37 1.72
N HIS A 81 -11.90 -21.91 0.65
CA HIS A 81 -11.37 -20.56 0.50
C HIS A 81 -12.35 -19.62 -0.23
N PRO A 82 -12.35 -18.31 0.07
CA PRO A 82 -13.27 -17.36 -0.55
C PRO A 82 -13.13 -17.30 -2.09
N PRO A 83 -14.25 -17.38 -2.84
CA PRO A 83 -14.23 -17.61 -4.29
C PRO A 83 -13.78 -16.40 -5.12
N LEU A 84 -13.91 -15.20 -4.54
CA LEU A 84 -13.68 -13.95 -5.26
C LEU A 84 -12.25 -13.82 -5.80
N TYR A 85 -11.25 -14.28 -5.04
CA TYR A 85 -9.86 -14.19 -5.48
C TYR A 85 -9.61 -15.02 -6.74
N TYR A 86 -10.10 -16.26 -6.77
CA TYR A 86 -9.90 -17.15 -7.90
C TYR A 86 -10.66 -16.68 -9.15
N LEU A 87 -11.84 -16.08 -8.99
CA LEU A 87 -12.57 -15.43 -10.08
C LEU A 87 -11.77 -14.28 -10.69
N LEU A 88 -11.19 -13.42 -9.85
CA LEU A 88 -10.33 -12.33 -10.30
C LEU A 88 -9.06 -12.86 -10.97
N LEU A 89 -8.46 -13.91 -10.42
CA LEU A 89 -7.26 -14.55 -10.98
C LEU A 89 -7.52 -15.16 -12.35
N MET A 90 -8.65 -15.84 -12.53
CA MET A 90 -9.09 -16.38 -13.82
C MET A 90 -9.30 -15.27 -14.86
N GLY A 91 -9.99 -14.19 -14.48
CA GLY A 91 -10.18 -13.03 -15.35
C GLY A 91 -8.84 -12.38 -15.72
N TRP A 92 -7.97 -12.20 -14.73
CA TRP A 92 -6.65 -11.62 -14.91
C TRP A 92 -5.75 -12.46 -15.83
N SER A 93 -5.69 -13.78 -15.61
CA SER A 93 -4.84 -14.67 -16.41
C SER A 93 -5.29 -14.77 -17.87
N SER A 94 -6.59 -14.63 -18.13
CA SER A 94 -7.11 -14.58 -19.51
C SER A 94 -6.64 -13.34 -20.30
N ILE A 95 -6.26 -12.26 -19.61
CA ILE A 95 -5.82 -11.00 -20.23
C ILE A 95 -4.28 -10.90 -20.26
N PHE A 96 -3.62 -11.26 -19.16
CA PHE A 96 -2.18 -11.06 -18.96
C PHE A 96 -1.35 -12.35 -19.07
N GLY A 97 -1.98 -13.51 -19.24
CA GLY A 97 -1.35 -14.81 -19.31
C GLY A 97 -1.19 -15.50 -17.96
N ASP A 98 -0.63 -16.71 -18.00
CA ASP A 98 -0.52 -17.65 -16.88
C ASP A 98 0.89 -17.78 -16.29
N SER A 99 1.84 -16.95 -16.75
CA SER A 99 3.18 -16.91 -16.19
C SER A 99 3.15 -16.56 -14.70
N GLY A 100 4.08 -17.11 -13.90
CA GLY A 100 4.12 -16.83 -12.45
C GLY A 100 4.24 -15.33 -12.12
N ALA A 101 4.93 -14.54 -12.95
CA ALA A 101 5.00 -13.09 -12.80
C ALA A 101 3.65 -12.41 -13.10
N ALA A 102 2.96 -12.82 -14.16
CA ALA A 102 1.63 -12.30 -14.50
C ALA A 102 0.60 -12.61 -13.41
N LEU A 103 0.58 -13.83 -12.89
CA LEU A 103 -0.34 -14.23 -11.82
C LEU A 103 -0.08 -13.45 -10.51
N ARG A 104 1.19 -13.29 -10.13
CA ARG A 104 1.56 -12.49 -8.95
C ARG A 104 1.24 -11.00 -9.12
N ALA A 105 1.26 -10.49 -10.35
CA ALA A 105 0.94 -9.10 -10.62
C ALA A 105 -0.48 -8.72 -10.18
N LEU A 106 -1.45 -9.65 -10.18
CA LEU A 106 -2.78 -9.41 -9.61
C LEU A 106 -2.68 -9.05 -8.12
N SER A 107 -2.00 -9.88 -7.32
CA SER A 107 -1.80 -9.64 -5.90
C SER A 107 -0.98 -8.37 -5.64
N GLY A 108 -0.03 -8.07 -6.53
CA GLY A 108 0.75 -6.84 -6.50
C GLY A 108 -0.13 -5.61 -6.69
N VAL A 109 -0.98 -5.61 -7.72
CA VAL A 109 -1.94 -4.53 -8.01
C VAL A 109 -2.92 -4.35 -6.85
N LEU A 110 -3.47 -5.42 -6.29
CA LEU A 110 -4.32 -5.35 -5.10
C LEU A 110 -3.56 -4.76 -3.90
N GLY A 111 -2.29 -5.11 -3.73
CA GLY A 111 -1.42 -4.50 -2.72
C GLY A 111 -1.22 -2.99 -2.93
N VAL A 112 -1.09 -2.52 -4.17
CA VAL A 112 -1.03 -1.08 -4.49
C VAL A 112 -2.36 -0.40 -4.19
N VAL A 113 -3.48 -1.02 -4.53
CA VAL A 113 -4.83 -0.53 -4.17
C VAL A 113 -4.96 -0.39 -2.65
N ALA A 114 -4.48 -1.37 -1.87
CA ALA A 114 -4.49 -1.30 -0.41
C ALA A 114 -3.69 -0.10 0.15
N ILE A 115 -2.57 0.29 -0.47
CA ILE A 115 -1.84 1.51 -0.10
C ILE A 115 -2.73 2.75 -0.31
N GLY A 116 -3.42 2.84 -1.45
CA GLY A 116 -4.36 3.92 -1.74
C GLY A 116 -5.56 3.95 -0.77
N LEU A 117 -6.12 2.79 -0.45
CA LEU A 117 -7.22 2.70 0.53
C LEU A 117 -6.76 3.08 1.94
N THR A 118 -5.52 2.73 2.31
CA THR A 118 -4.93 3.15 3.60
C THR A 118 -4.89 4.67 3.72
N TRP A 119 -4.58 5.38 2.63
CA TRP A 119 -4.67 6.85 2.60
C TRP A 119 -6.10 7.34 2.81
N LEU A 120 -7.09 6.74 2.13
CA LEU A 120 -8.50 7.14 2.28
C LEU A 120 -9.02 6.91 3.69
N VAL A 121 -8.70 5.77 4.31
CA VAL A 121 -9.05 5.46 5.70
C VAL A 121 -8.32 6.41 6.66
N GLY A 122 -7.02 6.62 6.47
CA GLY A 122 -6.23 7.53 7.30
C GLY A 122 -6.78 8.94 7.29
N ARG A 123 -7.19 9.48 6.12
CA ARG A 123 -7.82 10.81 6.03
C ARG A 123 -9.12 10.96 6.81
N ARG A 124 -9.81 9.86 7.13
CA ARG A 124 -11.06 9.88 7.93
C ARG A 124 -10.80 9.83 9.44
N HIS A 125 -9.66 9.28 9.87
CA HIS A 125 -9.42 8.94 11.28
C HIS A 125 -8.15 9.56 11.88
N LEU A 126 -7.22 10.03 11.06
CA LEU A 126 -5.90 10.54 11.46
C LEU A 126 -5.67 11.96 10.93
N ASP A 127 -4.69 12.65 11.50
CA ASP A 127 -4.18 13.90 10.97
C ASP A 127 -3.27 13.66 9.73
N GLY A 128 -2.81 14.74 9.10
CA GLY A 128 -2.00 14.64 7.88
C GLY A 128 -0.69 13.87 8.09
N ARG A 129 -0.04 14.03 9.25
CA ARG A 129 1.19 13.31 9.59
C ARG A 129 0.92 11.83 9.88
N GLY A 130 -0.12 11.52 10.66
CA GLY A 130 -0.53 10.15 10.95
C GLY A 130 -0.95 9.39 9.69
N THR A 131 -1.69 10.04 8.78
CA THR A 131 -2.08 9.46 7.48
C THR A 131 -0.85 9.14 6.64
N ALA A 132 0.09 10.09 6.52
CA ALA A 132 1.32 9.88 5.77
C ALA A 132 2.17 8.73 6.37
N GLY A 133 2.26 8.68 7.70
CA GLY A 133 2.94 7.59 8.41
C GLY A 133 2.29 6.22 8.15
N ALA A 134 0.96 6.13 8.23
CA ALA A 134 0.24 4.88 7.97
C ALA A 134 0.46 4.38 6.54
N VAL A 135 0.44 5.27 5.55
CA VAL A 135 0.75 4.94 4.15
C VAL A 135 2.19 4.45 4.00
N ALA A 136 3.15 5.12 4.62
CA ALA A 136 4.55 4.71 4.56
C ALA A 136 4.75 3.31 5.16
N VAL A 137 4.14 3.04 6.32
CA VAL A 137 4.18 1.72 6.96
C VAL A 137 3.55 0.65 6.07
N MET A 138 2.35 0.89 5.52
CA MET A 138 1.69 -0.08 4.62
C MET A 138 2.52 -0.35 3.36
N ALA A 139 3.08 0.69 2.76
CA ALA A 139 3.86 0.58 1.54
C ALA A 139 5.16 -0.21 1.75
N ALA A 140 5.90 0.08 2.82
CA ALA A 140 7.20 -0.51 3.12
C ALA A 140 7.13 -1.77 4.01
N SER A 141 5.96 -2.16 4.50
CA SER A 141 5.80 -3.33 5.36
C SER A 141 6.29 -4.60 4.66
N PRO A 142 7.25 -5.34 5.23
CA PRO A 142 7.75 -6.59 4.66
C PRO A 142 6.64 -7.63 4.46
N PHE A 143 5.66 -7.67 5.36
CA PHE A 143 4.51 -8.57 5.27
C PHE A 143 3.57 -8.16 4.12
N ALA A 144 3.26 -6.86 4.01
CA ALA A 144 2.38 -6.37 2.93
C ALA A 144 3.03 -6.51 1.55
N ILE A 145 4.36 -6.43 1.46
CA ILE A 145 5.11 -6.72 0.25
C ILE A 145 5.08 -8.22 -0.04
N ARG A 146 5.44 -9.07 0.94
CA ARG A 146 5.44 -10.54 0.80
C ARG A 146 4.08 -11.06 0.29
N TYR A 147 3.01 -10.69 0.95
CA TYR A 147 1.66 -11.11 0.56
C TYR A 147 1.18 -10.48 -0.74
N GLY A 148 1.73 -9.32 -1.12
CA GLY A 148 1.56 -8.73 -2.44
C GLY A 148 2.31 -9.46 -3.56
N THR A 149 3.20 -10.38 -3.21
CA THR A 149 4.04 -11.14 -4.17
C THR A 149 3.68 -12.61 -4.25
N GLU A 150 2.55 -13.02 -3.68
CA GLU A 150 2.08 -14.40 -3.69
C GLU A 150 0.82 -14.53 -4.54
N VAL A 151 0.65 -15.64 -5.27
CA VAL A 151 -0.61 -15.98 -5.98
C VAL A 151 -1.66 -16.47 -4.96
N ARG A 152 -2.01 -15.58 -4.03
CA ARG A 152 -2.85 -15.84 -2.87
C ARG A 152 -3.76 -14.64 -2.54
N MET A 153 -4.84 -14.94 -1.83
CA MET A 153 -5.94 -14.01 -1.53
C MET A 153 -5.62 -12.92 -0.50
N TYR A 154 -4.43 -12.91 0.10
CA TYR A 154 -4.09 -12.02 1.21
C TYR A 154 -4.18 -10.53 0.86
N SER A 155 -3.70 -10.13 -0.32
CA SER A 155 -3.87 -8.74 -0.79
C SER A 155 -5.33 -8.37 -0.99
N LEU A 156 -6.17 -9.30 -1.45
CA LEU A 156 -7.61 -9.07 -1.59
C LEU A 156 -8.26 -8.86 -0.23
N LEU A 157 -7.90 -9.67 0.78
CA LEU A 157 -8.41 -9.52 2.14
C LEU A 157 -8.07 -8.14 2.71
N LEU A 158 -6.84 -7.65 2.49
CA LEU A 158 -6.46 -6.29 2.89
C LEU A 158 -7.30 -5.22 2.19
N VAL A 159 -7.55 -5.36 0.89
CA VAL A 159 -8.40 -4.44 0.12
C VAL A 159 -9.82 -4.42 0.69
N LEU A 160 -10.43 -5.59 0.91
CA LEU A 160 -11.78 -5.70 1.44
C LEU A 160 -11.89 -5.13 2.86
N LEU A 161 -10.92 -5.43 3.73
CA LEU A 161 -10.85 -4.88 5.09
C LEU A 161 -10.79 -3.35 5.10
N LEU A 162 -10.02 -2.76 4.19
CA LEU A 162 -9.88 -1.30 4.09
C LEU A 162 -11.06 -0.64 3.37
N ALA A 163 -11.79 -1.38 2.54
CA ALA A 163 -12.96 -0.89 1.81
C ALA A 163 -14.18 -0.69 2.72
N GLY A 164 -14.32 -1.50 3.79
CA GLY A 164 -15.39 -1.40 4.79
C GLY A 164 -16.32 -2.60 4.79
#